data_AF-A0AAD2H782-F1
#
_entry.id   AF-A0AAD2H782-F1
#
_cell.length_a   1.000
_cell.length_b   1.000
_cell.length_c   1.000
_cell.angle_alpha   90.00
_cell.angle_beta   90.00
_cell.angle_gamma   90.00
#
_symmetry.space_group_name_H-M   'P 1'
#
loop_
_entity.id
_entity.type
_entity.pdbx_description
1 polymer ?
#
loop_
_entity_poly.entity_id
_entity_poly.type
_entity_poly.pdbx_seq_one_letter_code
_entity_poly.pdbx_strand_id
1 'polypeptide(L)'
;MGSCNVFKYTDEYNDLLDLAGYTDNLVKVTKYRTGLDPRINQAITTSGNPPSLTDYAEWRVRAFRQYNAELAARASRGHAAPPPRAPAVAPHPCAPVLPAVAPALTAHPVPAPVAHPIPMESRSSCP
;
A
#
# COMPACT_ATOMS: atom_id res chain seq x y z
N MET A 1 -14.14 14.84 -15.26
CA MET A 1 -15.14 14.56 -14.21
C MET A 1 -14.48 14.87 -12.88
N GLY A 2 -15.08 15.77 -12.11
CA GLY A 2 -14.45 16.43 -10.98
C GLY A 2 -14.01 15.43 -9.91
N SER A 3 -12.88 15.73 -9.28
CA SER A 3 -12.37 15.06 -8.10
C SER A 3 -13.37 15.23 -6.96
N CYS A 4 -14.46 14.45 -6.94
CA CYS A 4 -15.44 14.49 -5.88
C CYS A 4 -14.76 14.06 -4.60
N ASN A 5 -14.53 15.03 -3.74
CA ASN A 5 -13.98 14.82 -2.41
C ASN A 5 -14.91 13.84 -1.66
N VAL A 6 -14.36 12.81 -1.03
CA VAL A 6 -15.13 11.78 -0.30
C VAL A 6 -16.07 12.40 0.73
N PHE A 7 -15.67 13.55 1.32
CA PHE A 7 -16.53 14.35 2.20
C PHE A 7 -17.82 14.79 1.54
N LYS A 8 -17.73 15.45 0.37
CA LYS A 8 -18.90 15.95 -0.35
C LYS A 8 -19.80 14.81 -0.82
N TYR A 9 -19.21 13.77 -1.40
CA TYR A 9 -19.97 12.59 -1.83
C TYR A 9 -20.72 11.94 -0.66
N THR A 10 -20.07 11.79 0.49
CA THR A 10 -20.69 11.16 1.66
C THR A 10 -21.82 12.01 2.21
N ASP A 11 -21.68 13.34 2.19
CA ASP A 11 -22.73 14.27 2.61
C ASP A 11 -23.96 14.19 1.70
N GLU A 12 -23.76 14.37 0.39
CA GLU A 12 -24.82 14.26 -0.63
C GLU A 12 -25.51 12.88 -0.58
N TYR A 13 -24.75 11.82 -0.33
CA TYR A 13 -25.30 10.49 -0.19
C TYR A 13 -26.15 10.31 1.09
N ASN A 14 -25.76 10.92 2.22
CA ASN A 14 -26.59 10.87 3.44
C ASN A 14 -27.90 11.63 3.25
N ASP A 15 -27.87 12.77 2.57
CA ASP A 15 -29.07 13.54 2.24
C ASP A 15 -30.04 12.71 1.38
N LEU A 16 -29.51 12.02 0.36
CA LEU A 16 -30.30 11.10 -0.46
C LEU A 16 -30.87 9.92 0.33
N LEU A 17 -30.12 9.38 1.31
CA LEU A 17 -30.61 8.29 2.15
C LEU A 17 -31.74 8.75 3.08
N ASP A 18 -31.63 9.95 3.62
CA ASP A 18 -32.66 10.57 4.47
C ASP A 18 -33.94 10.82 3.65
N LEU A 19 -33.80 11.44 2.48
CA LEU A 19 -34.91 11.73 1.58
C LEU A 19 -35.61 10.47 1.05
N ALA A 20 -34.85 9.42 0.73
CA ALA A 20 -35.39 8.16 0.23
C ALA A 20 -35.93 7.23 1.33
N GLY A 21 -35.66 7.53 2.61
CA GLY A 21 -36.09 6.71 3.74
C GLY A 21 -35.46 5.31 3.78
N TYR A 22 -34.27 5.13 3.18
CA TYR A 22 -33.59 3.83 3.23
C TYR A 22 -33.11 3.54 4.65
N THR A 23 -33.58 2.44 5.25
CA THR A 23 -33.16 2.00 6.59
C THR A 23 -32.18 0.82 6.55
N ASP A 24 -32.19 0.04 5.46
CA ASP A 24 -31.35 -1.14 5.33
C ASP A 24 -29.86 -0.80 5.18
N ASN A 25 -29.05 -1.23 6.16
CA ASN A 25 -27.63 -0.91 6.19
C ASN A 25 -26.82 -1.63 5.11
N LEU A 26 -27.23 -2.83 4.68
CA LEU A 26 -26.54 -3.56 3.61
C LEU A 26 -26.71 -2.84 2.27
N VAL A 27 -27.92 -2.37 1.98
CA VAL A 27 -28.22 -1.54 0.80
C VAL A 27 -27.43 -0.23 0.88
N LYS A 28 -27.41 0.44 2.04
CA LYS A 28 -26.62 1.66 2.25
C LYS A 28 -25.16 1.45 1.93
N VAL A 29 -24.53 0.40 2.45
CA VAL A 29 -23.11 0.11 2.19
C VAL A 29 -22.88 -0.26 0.73
N THR A 30 -23.75 -1.08 0.14
CA THR A 30 -23.60 -1.53 -1.25
C THR A 30 -23.67 -0.37 -2.23
N LYS A 31 -24.65 0.53 -2.06
CA LYS A 31 -24.79 1.72 -2.89
C LYS A 31 -23.67 2.72 -2.63
N TYR A 32 -23.29 2.91 -1.36
CA TYR A 32 -22.16 3.76 -0.99
C TYR A 32 -20.85 3.33 -1.66
N ARG A 33 -20.51 2.03 -1.61
CA ARG A 33 -19.32 1.45 -2.25
C ARG A 33 -19.32 1.58 -3.77
N THR A 34 -20.51 1.55 -4.38
CA THR A 34 -20.66 1.67 -5.84
C THR A 34 -20.37 3.08 -6.33
N GLY A 35 -20.75 4.11 -5.56
CA GLY A 35 -20.45 5.50 -5.89
C GLY A 35 -19.14 6.03 -5.30
N LEU A 36 -18.47 5.27 -4.45
CA LEU A 36 -17.17 5.63 -3.88
C LEU A 36 -16.07 5.53 -4.93
N ASP A 37 -15.01 6.35 -4.79
CA ASP A 37 -13.84 6.26 -5.66
C ASP A 37 -13.27 4.81 -5.67
N PRO A 38 -13.08 4.21 -6.86
CA PRO A 38 -12.63 2.83 -6.96
C PRO A 38 -11.30 2.55 -6.24
N ARG A 39 -10.37 3.52 -6.20
CA ARG A 39 -9.07 3.35 -5.54
C ARG A 39 -9.24 3.25 -4.02
N ILE A 40 -10.12 4.08 -3.47
CA ILE A 40 -10.44 4.10 -2.05
C ILE A 40 -11.19 2.83 -1.66
N ASN A 41 -12.21 2.45 -2.43
CA ASN A 41 -12.95 1.21 -2.20
C ASN A 41 -12.00 -0.01 -2.23
N GLN A 42 -11.14 -0.11 -3.26
CA GLN A 42 -10.15 -1.17 -3.35
C GLN A 42 -9.20 -1.18 -2.15
N ALA A 43 -8.65 -0.04 -1.77
CA ALA A 43 -7.75 0.05 -0.62
C ALA A 43 -8.41 -0.38 0.70
N ILE A 44 -9.70 -0.09 0.90
CA ILE A 44 -10.45 -0.56 2.07
C ILE A 44 -10.69 -2.07 1.98
N THR A 45 -11.13 -2.59 0.83
CA THR A 45 -11.44 -4.02 0.67
C THR A 45 -10.21 -4.92 0.71
N THR A 46 -9.07 -4.42 0.26
CA THR A 46 -7.79 -5.14 0.26
C THR A 46 -7.01 -4.95 1.56
N SER A 47 -7.49 -4.06 2.46
CA SER A 47 -6.93 -3.97 3.81
C SER A 47 -7.13 -5.28 4.56
N GLY A 48 -6.17 -5.70 5.38
CA GLY A 48 -6.23 -6.97 6.12
C GLY A 48 -7.37 -7.07 7.15
N ASN A 49 -8.13 -6.00 7.35
CA ASN A 49 -9.30 -5.95 8.21
C ASN A 49 -10.37 -5.08 7.54
N PRO A 50 -11.11 -5.57 6.54
CA PRO A 50 -12.16 -4.80 5.91
C PRO A 50 -13.36 -4.66 6.86
N PRO A 51 -14.03 -3.49 6.88
CA PRO A 51 -15.23 -3.29 7.68
C PRO A 51 -16.39 -4.20 7.22
N SER A 52 -17.31 -4.52 8.15
CA SER A 52 -18.48 -5.34 7.86
C SER A 52 -19.36 -4.71 6.76
N LEU A 53 -20.00 -5.53 5.93
CA LEU A 53 -20.91 -5.08 4.86
C LEU A 53 -22.20 -4.46 5.39
N THR A 54 -22.48 -4.59 6.69
CA THR A 54 -23.64 -4.01 7.37
C THR A 54 -23.29 -2.77 8.20
N ASP A 55 -22.01 -2.40 8.28
CA ASP A 55 -21.56 -1.29 9.11
C ASP A 55 -21.26 -0.04 8.28
N TYR A 56 -22.32 0.70 7.96
CA TYR A 56 -22.20 1.91 7.15
C TYR A 56 -21.31 2.99 7.77
N ALA A 57 -21.31 3.11 9.11
CA ALA A 57 -20.50 4.09 9.81
C ALA A 57 -19.00 3.80 9.65
N GLU A 58 -18.59 2.55 9.86
CA GLU A 58 -17.20 2.13 9.67
C GLU A 58 -16.73 2.31 8.22
N TRP A 59 -17.59 2.02 7.24
CA TRP A 59 -17.27 2.25 5.83
C TRP A 59 -16.96 3.73 5.54
N ARG A 60 -17.74 4.67 6.11
CA ARG A 60 -17.47 6.11 5.98
C ARG A 60 -16.15 6.50 6.63
N VAL A 61 -15.91 6.07 7.87
CA VAL A 61 -14.68 6.39 8.61
C VAL A 61 -13.44 5.89 7.86
N ARG A 62 -13.48 4.67 7.35
CA ARG A 62 -12.40 4.08 6.54
C ARG A 62 -12.18 4.84 5.24
N ALA A 63 -13.26 5.24 4.56
CA ALA A 63 -13.19 6.05 3.34
C ALA A 63 -12.51 7.40 3.58
N PHE A 64 -12.86 8.10 4.67
CA PHE A 64 -12.20 9.36 5.04
C PHE A 64 -10.73 9.17 5.39
N ARG A 65 -10.40 8.15 6.18
CA ARG A 65 -9.01 7.85 6.56
C ARG A 65 -8.16 7.58 5.32
N GLN A 66 -8.67 6.79 4.38
CA GLN A 66 -7.97 6.45 3.16
C GLN A 66 -7.81 7.66 2.23
N TYR A 67 -8.86 8.47 2.07
CA TYR A 67 -8.79 9.71 1.30
C TYR A 67 -7.74 10.67 1.87
N ASN A 68 -7.72 10.86 3.18
CA ASN A 68 -6.73 11.72 3.85
C ASN A 68 -5.31 11.18 3.71
N ALA A 69 -5.12 9.86 3.81
CA ALA A 69 -3.82 9.23 3.60
C ALA A 69 -3.31 9.44 2.16
N GLU A 70 -4.20 9.33 1.16
CA GLU A 70 -3.84 9.63 -0.22
C GLU A 70 -3.49 11.11 -0.43
N LEU A 71 -4.28 12.02 0.16
CA LEU A 71 -4.03 13.46 0.07
C LEU A 71 -2.68 13.81 0.69
N ALA A 72 -2.36 13.26 1.85
CA ALA A 72 -1.06 13.41 2.51
C ALA A 72 0.07 12.85 1.64
N ALA A 73 -0.07 11.64 1.10
CA ALA A 73 0.95 11.02 0.24
C ALA A 73 1.18 11.80 -1.07
N ARG A 74 0.17 12.52 -1.59
CA ARG A 74 0.33 13.43 -2.73
C ARG A 74 1.07 14.70 -2.32
N ALA A 75 0.73 15.28 -1.17
CA ALA A 75 1.40 16.47 -0.65
C ALA A 75 2.90 16.21 -0.36
N SER A 76 3.23 15.05 0.22
CA SER A 76 4.61 14.64 0.50
C SER A 76 5.43 14.42 -0.77
N ARG A 77 4.81 13.90 -1.85
CA ARG A 77 5.48 13.74 -3.15
C ARG A 77 5.80 15.07 -3.84
N GLY A 78 5.06 16.13 -3.55
CA GLY A 78 5.39 17.49 -4.00
C GLY A 78 6.54 18.15 -3.24
N HIS A 79 6.94 17.60 -2.08
CA HIS A 79 7.99 18.13 -1.20
C HIS A 79 9.24 17.24 -1.16
N ALA A 80 9.54 16.51 -2.24
CA ALA A 80 10.86 15.90 -2.39
C ALA A 80 11.90 17.02 -2.54
N ALA A 81 12.36 17.55 -1.40
CA ALA A 81 13.55 18.38 -1.33
C ALA A 81 14.69 17.56 -1.94
N PRO A 82 15.52 18.16 -2.83
CA PRO A 82 16.68 17.47 -3.35
C PRO A 82 17.55 16.99 -2.17
N PRO A 83 18.18 15.81 -2.26
CA PRO A 83 19.05 15.33 -1.21
C PRO A 83 20.11 16.41 -0.90
N PRO A 84 20.48 16.64 0.37
CA PRO A 84 21.56 17.55 0.69
C PRO A 84 22.81 17.04 -0.02
N ARG A 85 23.27 17.84 -0.99
CA ARG A 85 24.49 17.58 -1.76
C ARG A 85 25.64 17.56 -0.76
N ALA A 86 26.12 16.37 -0.41
CA ALA A 86 27.32 16.23 0.39
C ALA A 86 28.45 17.03 -0.27
N PRO A 87 29.23 17.83 0.47
CA PRO A 87 30.37 18.51 -0.11
C PRO A 87 31.36 17.45 -0.60
N ALA A 88 31.55 17.39 -1.91
CA ALA A 88 32.63 16.66 -2.52
C ALA A 88 33.96 17.30 -2.08
N VAL A 89 34.61 16.71 -1.09
CA VAL A 89 36.02 17.02 -0.80
C VAL A 89 36.86 16.37 -1.89
N ALA A 90 37.52 17.21 -2.67
CA ALA A 90 38.41 16.82 -3.76
C ALA A 90 39.63 16.01 -3.26
N PRO A 91 40.23 15.15 -4.09
CA PRO A 91 41.32 14.26 -3.70
C PRO A 91 42.70 14.87 -4.03
N HIS A 92 43.63 14.96 -3.08
CA HIS A 92 45.06 15.23 -3.37
C HIS A 92 46.00 14.63 -2.27
N PRO A 93 47.30 14.39 -2.58
CA PRO A 93 47.94 13.07 -2.41
C PRO A 93 49.15 13.03 -1.44
N CYS A 94 49.72 11.81 -1.29
CA CYS A 94 51.05 11.44 -0.78
C CYS A 94 51.33 11.48 0.74
N ALA A 95 51.54 10.30 1.35
CA ALA A 95 52.84 9.80 1.89
C ALA A 95 52.61 8.45 2.67
N PRO A 96 53.63 7.73 3.18
CA PRO A 96 54.02 6.42 2.67
C PRO A 96 53.72 5.22 3.60
N VAL A 97 53.82 4.05 2.96
CA VAL A 97 53.82 2.66 3.45
C VAL A 97 54.52 2.40 4.80
N LEU A 98 53.86 1.58 5.64
CA LEU A 98 54.49 0.63 6.56
C LEU A 98 53.80 -0.76 6.39
N PRO A 99 54.54 -1.88 6.34
CA PRO A 99 53.96 -3.20 6.07
C PRO A 99 53.78 -4.09 7.32
N ALA A 100 52.94 -5.12 7.13
CA ALA A 100 52.75 -6.36 7.92
C ALA A 100 51.88 -6.21 9.20
N VAL A 101 50.89 -7.05 9.47
CA VAL A 101 50.82 -8.53 9.37
C VAL A 101 49.36 -8.98 9.07
N ALA A 102 49.24 -10.08 8.32
CA ALA A 102 48.02 -10.65 7.73
C ALA A 102 46.88 -11.05 8.71
N PRO A 103 45.60 -11.01 8.28
CA PRO A 103 44.55 -11.85 8.82
C PRO A 103 44.42 -13.15 8.00
N ALA A 104 44.27 -14.24 8.74
CA ALA A 104 44.17 -15.61 8.24
C ALA A 104 42.98 -15.83 7.30
N LEU A 105 43.22 -16.67 6.29
CA LEU A 105 42.22 -17.35 5.48
C LEU A 105 41.22 -18.10 6.39
N THR A 106 39.94 -17.78 6.28
CA THR A 106 38.86 -18.73 6.55
C THR A 106 37.71 -18.50 5.57
N ALA A 107 37.76 -19.31 4.52
CA ALA A 107 36.67 -20.00 3.82
C ALA A 107 35.24 -19.43 3.93
N HIS A 108 34.70 -19.09 2.76
CA HIS A 108 33.26 -19.02 2.49
C HIS A 108 32.54 -20.33 2.85
N PRO A 109 31.28 -20.23 3.29
CA PRO A 109 30.25 -21.09 2.75
C PRO A 109 29.14 -20.27 2.07
N VAL A 110 29.02 -20.47 0.76
CA VAL A 110 27.82 -20.17 -0.04
C VAL A 110 26.70 -21.12 0.41
N PRO A 111 25.52 -20.64 0.82
CA PRO A 111 24.36 -21.51 0.89
C PRO A 111 23.85 -21.77 -0.54
N ALA A 112 23.87 -23.04 -0.94
CA ALA A 112 23.35 -23.51 -2.21
C ALA A 112 21.83 -23.25 -2.34
N PRO A 113 21.31 -22.96 -3.55
CA PRO A 113 19.88 -22.96 -3.80
C PRO A 113 19.36 -24.40 -3.78
N VAL A 114 18.47 -24.70 -2.83
CA VAL A 114 17.70 -25.94 -2.82
C VAL A 114 16.75 -25.92 -4.01
N ALA A 115 17.05 -26.74 -5.01
CA ALA A 115 16.12 -27.15 -6.04
C ALA A 115 15.01 -27.99 -5.40
N HIS A 116 13.79 -27.46 -5.38
CA HIS A 116 12.61 -28.28 -5.12
C HIS A 116 12.23 -28.99 -6.42
N PRO A 117 12.24 -30.33 -6.49
CA PRO A 117 11.60 -31.04 -7.58
C PRO A 117 10.08 -30.92 -7.43
N ILE A 118 9.42 -30.52 -8.52
CA ILE A 118 7.97 -30.53 -8.67
C ILE A 118 7.53 -32.01 -8.70
N PRO A 119 6.65 -32.48 -7.79
CA PRO A 119 6.01 -33.78 -7.96
C PRO A 119 4.99 -33.69 -9.10
N MET A 120 5.29 -34.35 -10.21
CA MET A 120 4.37 -34.59 -11.32
C MET A 120 3.72 -35.97 -11.11
N GLU A 121 2.69 -36.02 -10.26
CA GLU A 121 1.91 -37.24 -10.04
C GLU A 121 0.51 -37.07 -10.65
N SER A 122 0.42 -37.50 -11.91
CA SER A 122 -0.64 -38.31 -12.50
C SER A 122 -2.10 -37.89 -12.28
N ARG A 123 -2.62 -37.13 -13.25
CA ARG A 123 -4.04 -37.11 -13.62
C ARG A 123 -4.47 -38.48 -14.19
N SER A 124 -5.77 -38.72 -14.03
CA SER A 124 -6.64 -39.55 -14.88
C SER A 124 -6.83 -41.01 -14.49
N SER A 125 -7.77 -41.16 -13.55
CA SER A 125 -8.79 -42.21 -13.55
C SER A 125 -9.65 -42.14 -14.83
N CYS A 126 -9.83 -43.27 -15.52
CA CYS A 126 -10.92 -43.61 -16.44
C CYS A 126 -10.64 -45.00 -17.07
N PRO A 127 -11.65 -45.72 -17.60
CA PRO A 127 -13.07 -45.83 -17.23
C PRO A 127 -13.41 -47.15 -16.53
#